data_AF-G2Q2E3-F1
#
_entry.id   AF-G2Q2E3-F1
#
_cell.length_a   1.000
_cell.length_b   1.000
_cell.length_c   1.000
_cell.angle_alpha   90.00
_cell.angle_beta   90.00
_cell.angle_gamma   90.00
#
_symmetry.space_group_name_H-M   'P 1'
#
loop_
_entity.id
_entity.type
_entity.pdbx_description
1 polymer ?
#
loop_
_entity_poly.entity_id
_entity_poly.type
_entity_poly.pdbx_seq_one_letter_code
_entity_poly.pdbx_strand_id
1 'polypeptide(L)'
;MAHSATSSGASASRSLSPDSANRKTRLTEAEKRANHLASEKKRREQIRQGFDRLSVIVPGLEGRARSEGIVLRGTIEYIRKLLVERRRMIETLEAKGVAVDVHLKR
;
A
#
# COMPACT_ATOMS: atom_id res chain seq x y z
N MET A 1 29.39 -49.19 27.33
CA MET A 1 30.54 -49.24 26.42
C MET A 1 30.12 -48.52 25.15
N ALA A 2 30.24 -47.20 25.07
CA ALA A 2 31.46 -46.45 24.71
C ALA A 2 32.07 -46.97 23.41
N HIS A 3 32.04 -46.18 22.34
CA HIS A 3 33.23 -45.50 21.80
C HIS A 3 32.82 -44.45 20.76
N SER A 4 33.23 -43.21 21.04
CA SER A 4 33.29 -42.08 20.12
C SER A 4 34.38 -42.30 19.07
N ALA A 5 34.16 -41.80 17.85
CA ALA A 5 35.26 -41.41 16.96
C ALA A 5 34.84 -40.20 16.12
N THR A 6 35.36 -39.05 16.53
CA THR A 6 35.47 -37.82 15.74
C THR A 6 36.57 -37.99 14.68
N SER A 7 36.30 -37.64 13.42
CA SER A 7 37.37 -37.36 12.45
C SER A 7 37.15 -35.99 11.81
N SER A 8 38.00 -35.06 12.25
CA SER A 8 38.26 -33.76 11.64
C SER A 8 38.78 -33.93 10.21
N GLY A 9 38.30 -33.09 9.29
CA GLY A 9 38.75 -33.05 7.90
C GLY A 9 38.30 -31.75 7.24
N ALA A 10 38.96 -30.65 7.63
CA ALA A 10 38.80 -29.37 6.96
C ALA A 10 39.41 -29.39 5.55
N SER A 11 38.78 -28.62 4.67
CA SER A 11 39.39 -27.99 3.48
C SER A 11 39.59 -28.85 2.23
N ALA A 12 38.57 -28.88 1.38
CA ALA A 12 38.79 -28.79 -0.05
C ALA A 12 37.77 -27.79 -0.64
N SER A 13 38.25 -26.56 -0.82
CA SER A 13 37.63 -25.52 -1.61
C SER A 13 37.30 -26.03 -3.01
N ARG A 14 36.06 -26.48 -3.22
CA ARG A 14 35.54 -26.65 -4.57
C ARG A 14 34.91 -25.32 -4.97
N SER A 15 35.75 -24.51 -5.60
CA SER A 15 35.39 -23.36 -6.42
C SER A 15 34.29 -23.75 -7.42
N LEU A 16 33.04 -23.61 -7.01
CA LEU A 16 31.91 -23.57 -7.93
C LEU A 16 31.84 -22.12 -8.43
N SER A 17 32.22 -21.97 -9.68
CA SER A 17 32.41 -20.73 -10.43
C SER A 17 31.31 -19.67 -10.20
N PRO A 18 31.65 -18.37 -10.15
CA PRO A 18 30.69 -17.28 -9.97
C PRO A 18 29.74 -17.10 -11.18
N ASP A 19 29.94 -17.87 -12.25
CA ASP A 19 29.18 -17.79 -13.50
C ASP A 19 27.80 -18.49 -13.46
N SER A 20 27.49 -19.20 -12.36
CA SER A 20 26.15 -19.79 -12.18
C SER A 20 25.15 -18.81 -11.54
N ALA A 21 25.63 -17.73 -10.91
CA ALA A 21 24.77 -16.70 -10.32
C ALA A 21 24.35 -15.62 -11.34
N ASN A 22 25.08 -15.51 -12.47
CA ASN A 22 24.80 -14.54 -13.54
C ASN A 22 23.81 -15.06 -14.60
N ARG A 23 23.39 -16.33 -14.48
CA ARG A 23 22.25 -16.92 -15.21
C ARG A 23 20.92 -16.76 -14.48
N LYS A 24 20.76 -15.67 -13.70
CA LYS A 24 19.42 -15.08 -13.50
C LYS A 24 18.95 -14.63 -14.87
N THR A 25 18.34 -15.57 -15.58
CA THR A 25 17.85 -15.48 -16.94
C THR A 25 17.21 -14.11 -17.17
N ARG A 26 17.76 -13.33 -18.11
CA ARG A 26 17.05 -12.18 -18.66
C ARG A 26 15.67 -12.70 -19.08
N LEU A 27 14.61 -12.19 -18.46
CA LEU A 27 13.23 -12.56 -18.76
C LEU A 27 13.05 -12.56 -20.28
N THR A 28 12.52 -13.65 -20.83
CA THR A 28 12.19 -13.74 -22.25
C THR A 28 11.17 -12.65 -22.61
N GLU A 29 11.11 -12.26 -23.88
CA GLU A 29 10.12 -11.27 -24.34
C GLU A 29 8.66 -11.73 -24.10
N ALA A 30 8.43 -13.05 -24.02
CA ALA A 30 7.13 -13.62 -23.63
C ALA A 30 6.87 -13.44 -22.12
N GLU A 31 7.86 -13.73 -21.26
CA GLU A 31 7.74 -13.56 -19.81
C GLU A 31 7.60 -12.09 -19.40
N LYS A 32 8.32 -11.17 -20.06
CA LYS A 32 8.17 -9.72 -19.83
C LYS A 32 6.75 -9.25 -20.15
N ARG A 33 6.20 -9.68 -21.28
CA ARG A 33 4.81 -9.35 -21.67
C ARG A 33 3.80 -9.90 -20.67
N ALA A 34 3.96 -11.15 -20.24
CA ALA A 34 3.11 -11.77 -19.23
C ALA A 34 3.18 -11.02 -17.88
N ASN A 35 4.38 -10.69 -17.41
CA ASN A 35 4.59 -9.94 -16.17
C ASN A 35 4.03 -8.52 -16.25
N HIS A 36 4.17 -7.84 -17.39
CA HIS A 36 3.58 -6.52 -17.60
C HIS A 36 2.06 -6.56 -17.50
N LEU A 37 1.41 -7.51 -18.18
CA LEU A 37 -0.04 -7.68 -18.11
C LEU A 37 -0.52 -8.00 -16.69
N ALA A 38 0.19 -8.89 -15.99
CA ALA A 38 -0.13 -9.25 -14.60
C ALA A 38 0.02 -8.05 -13.65
N SER A 39 1.11 -7.29 -13.79
CA SER A 39 1.38 -6.09 -12.98
C SER A 39 0.33 -5.01 -13.21
N GLU A 40 -0.06 -4.78 -14.46
CA GLU A 40 -1.09 -3.80 -14.81
C GLU A 40 -2.48 -4.23 -14.33
N LYS A 41 -2.82 -5.52 -14.44
CA LYS A 41 -4.07 -6.07 -13.88
C LYS A 41 -4.12 -5.84 -12.36
N LYS A 42 -3.02 -6.14 -11.65
CA LYS A 42 -2.92 -5.92 -10.20
C LYS A 42 -3.04 -4.44 -9.85
N ARG A 43 -2.34 -3.56 -10.57
CA ARG A 43 -2.42 -2.10 -10.39
C ARG A 43 -3.85 -1.59 -10.55
N ARG A 44 -4.54 -2.00 -11.62
CA ARG A 44 -5.94 -1.60 -11.87
C ARG A 44 -6.88 -2.10 -10.78
N GLU A 45 -6.67 -3.32 -10.30
CA GLU A 45 -7.46 -3.89 -9.23
C GLU A 45 -7.29 -3.12 -7.91
N GLN A 46 -6.05 -2.74 -7.56
CA GLN A 46 -5.78 -1.91 -6.39
C GLN A 46 -6.46 -0.53 -6.49
N ILE A 47 -6.45 0.09 -7.68
CA ILE A 47 -7.13 1.37 -7.91
C ILE A 47 -8.64 1.20 -7.67
N ARG A 48 -9.27 0.16 -8.23
CA ARG A 48 -10.71 -0.09 -8.04
C ARG A 48 -11.07 -0.29 -6.57
N GLN A 49 -10.28 -1.07 -5.85
CA GLN A 49 -10.49 -1.26 -4.41
C GLN A 49 -10.41 0.06 -3.64
N GLY A 50 -9.57 1.00 -4.08
CA GLY A 50 -9.55 2.37 -3.56
C GLY A 50 -10.88 3.11 -3.78
N PHE A 51 -11.44 3.05 -4.99
CA PHE A 51 -12.75 3.63 -5.30
C PHE A 51 -13.90 2.98 -4.54
N ASP A 52 -13.87 1.65 -4.39
CA ASP A 52 -14.86 0.92 -3.61
C ASP A 52 -14.84 1.39 -2.14
N ARG A 53 -13.66 1.56 -1.54
CA ARG A 53 -13.52 2.11 -0.18
C ARG A 53 -14.05 3.54 -0.07
N LEU A 54 -13.73 4.40 -1.05
CA LEU A 54 -14.26 5.78 -1.07
C LEU A 54 -15.78 5.80 -1.11
N SER A 55 -16.40 4.91 -1.88
CA SER A 55 -17.87 4.83 -2.00
C SER A 55 -18.58 4.42 -0.70
N VAL A 56 -17.88 3.79 0.24
CA VAL A 56 -18.41 3.37 1.55
C VAL A 56 -18.20 4.46 2.61
N ILE A 57 -17.08 5.19 2.56
CA ILE A 57 -16.72 6.18 3.59
C ILE A 57 -17.36 7.55 3.32
N VAL A 58 -17.60 7.89 2.05
CA VAL A 58 -18.17 9.17 1.67
C VAL A 58 -19.70 9.05 1.59
N PRO A 59 -20.45 9.77 2.44
CA PRO A 59 -21.91 9.68 2.47
C PRO A 59 -22.55 10.03 1.11
N GLY A 60 -23.50 9.22 0.65
CA GLY A 60 -24.24 9.46 -0.59
C GLY A 60 -23.54 8.96 -1.85
N LEU A 61 -22.41 8.27 -1.72
CA LEU A 61 -21.68 7.63 -2.82
C LEU A 61 -21.84 6.10 -2.85
N GLU A 62 -22.72 5.53 -2.03
CA GLU A 62 -22.92 4.10 -1.95
C GLU A 62 -23.35 3.53 -3.31
N GLY A 63 -22.67 2.48 -3.77
CA GLY A 63 -22.92 1.86 -5.08
C GLY A 63 -22.43 2.67 -6.28
N ARG A 64 -21.82 3.85 -6.10
CA ARG A 64 -21.31 4.71 -7.19
C ARG A 64 -19.82 4.51 -7.51
N ALA A 65 -19.19 3.47 -6.99
CA ALA A 65 -17.75 3.20 -7.15
C ALA A 65 -17.28 3.11 -8.61
N ARG A 66 -18.19 2.83 -9.55
CA ARG A 66 -17.89 2.73 -10.99
C ARG A 66 -17.79 4.07 -11.72
N SER A 67 -18.25 5.16 -11.12
CA SER A 67 -18.21 6.49 -11.72
C SER A 67 -17.07 7.33 -11.13
N GLU A 68 -15.84 7.13 -11.63
CA GLU A 68 -14.61 7.74 -11.09
C GLU A 68 -14.75 9.24 -10.83
N GLY A 69 -15.23 10.00 -11.82
CA GLY A 69 -15.39 11.45 -11.69
C GLY A 69 -16.43 11.88 -10.64
N ILE A 70 -17.50 11.10 -10.44
CA ILE A 70 -18.50 11.38 -9.39
C ILE A 70 -17.90 11.10 -8.02
N VAL A 71 -17.17 9.98 -7.89
CA VAL A 71 -16.55 9.60 -6.62
C VAL A 71 -15.51 10.63 -6.19
N LEU A 72 -14.62 11.05 -7.10
CA LEU A 72 -13.60 12.04 -6.78
C LEU A 72 -14.20 13.39 -6.41
N ARG A 73 -15.20 13.88 -7.15
CA ARG A 73 -15.87 15.15 -6.83
C ARG A 73 -16.59 15.10 -5.49
N GLY A 74 -17.39 14.06 -5.25
CA GLY A 74 -18.09 13.89 -3.97
C GLY A 74 -17.13 13.74 -2.79
N THR A 75 -15.99 13.09 -3.00
CA THR A 75 -14.92 12.99 -1.98
C THR A 75 -14.35 14.36 -1.64
N ILE A 76 -14.05 15.21 -2.64
CA ILE A 76 -13.54 16.58 -2.42
C ILE A 76 -14.56 17.43 -1.64
N GLU A 77 -15.83 17.36 -2.03
CA GLU A 77 -16.92 18.08 -1.35
C GLU A 77 -17.03 17.64 0.12
N TYR A 78 -16.97 16.34 0.37
CA TYR A 78 -17.02 15.81 1.73
C TYR A 78 -15.82 16.22 2.58
N ILE A 79 -14.60 16.19 2.04
CA ILE A 79 -13.40 16.68 2.75
C ILE A 79 -13.57 18.17 3.12
N ARG A 80 -14.07 19.01 2.20
CA ARG A 80 -14.33 20.43 2.48
C ARG A 80 -15.34 20.60 3.61
N LYS A 81 -16.41 19.81 3.61
CA LYS A 81 -17.41 19.81 4.69
C LYS A 81 -16.79 19.43 6.04
N LEU A 82 -16.02 18.35 6.09
CA LEU A 82 -15.35 17.89 7.32
C LEU A 82 -14.38 18.95 7.88
N LEU A 83 -13.67 19.68 7.02
CA LEU A 83 -12.78 20.77 7.46
C LEU A 83 -13.56 21.95 8.06
N VAL A 84 -14.73 22.30 7.50
CA VAL A 84 -15.62 23.32 8.07
C VAL A 84 -16.17 22.86 9.42
N GLU A 85 -16.67 21.63 9.50
CA GLU A 85 -17.19 21.05 10.74
C GLU A 85 -16.12 20.98 11.83
N ARG A 86 -14.88 20.59 11.48
CA ARG A 86 -13.74 20.61 12.40
C ARG A 86 -13.48 22.00 12.96
N ARG A 87 -13.41 23.04 12.12
CA ARG A 87 -13.22 24.43 12.60
C ARG A 87 -14.31 24.85 13.56
N ARG A 88 -15.57 24.58 13.20
CA ARG A 88 -16.73 24.88 14.07
C ARG A 88 -16.65 24.17 15.42
N MET A 89 -16.26 22.90 15.44
CA MET A 89 -16.09 22.14 16.68
C MET A 89 -14.99 22.73 17.56
N ILE A 90 -13.86 23.12 16.96
CA ILE A 90 -12.75 23.77 17.68
C ILE A 90 -13.21 25.09 18.30
N GLU A 91 -13.85 25.96 17.51
CA GLU A 91 -14.40 27.24 17.99
C GLU A 91 -15.38 27.02 19.15
N THR A 92 -16.23 26.00 19.05
CA THR A 92 -17.19 25.64 20.10
C THR A 92 -16.50 25.18 21.39
N LEU A 93 -15.41 24.42 21.28
CA LEU A 93 -14.64 23.97 22.44
C LEU A 93 -13.92 25.13 23.11
N GLU A 94 -13.29 26.01 22.33
CA GLU A 94 -12.58 27.18 22.84
C GLU A 94 -13.53 28.18 23.51
N ALA A 95 -14.71 28.40 22.92
CA ALA A 95 -15.75 29.24 23.52
C ALA A 95 -16.25 28.69 24.88
N LYS A 96 -16.15 27.37 25.08
CA LYS A 96 -16.44 26.70 26.36
C LYS A 96 -15.23 26.67 27.31
N GLY A 97 -14.12 27.32 26.96
CA GLY A 97 -12.89 27.36 27.76
C GLY A 97 -12.02 26.11 27.64
N VAL A 98 -12.31 25.20 26.72
CA VAL A 98 -11.50 24.00 26.48
C VAL A 98 -10.40 24.34 25.48
N ALA A 99 -9.14 24.29 25.94
CA ALA A 99 -8.00 24.50 25.07
C ALA A 99 -7.82 23.32 24.10
N VAL A 100 -7.80 23.61 22.79
CA VAL A 100 -7.54 22.60 21.75
C VAL A 100 -6.07 22.68 21.32
N ASP A 101 -5.43 21.52 21.21
CA ASP A 101 -4.06 21.35 20.71
C ASP A 101 -3.88 22.05 19.35
N VAL A 102 -2.80 22.80 19.20
CA VAL A 102 -2.44 23.54 17.98
C VAL A 102 -2.31 22.61 16.76
N HIS A 103 -1.86 21.37 16.94
CA HIS A 103 -1.77 20.39 15.86
C HIS A 103 -3.15 20.00 15.32
N LEU A 104 -4.20 20.10 16.14
CA LEU A 104 -5.59 19.85 15.76
C LEU A 104 -6.28 21.07 15.15
N LYS A 105 -5.59 22.20 14.98
CA LYS A 105 -6.14 23.42 14.35
C LYS A 105 -5.69 23.62 12.90
N ARG A 106 -4.62 22.94 12.49
CA ARG A 106 -4.04 23.02 11.14
C ARG A 106 -4.78 22.15 10.13
#